data_AF-A0A9P0A7Z4-F1
#
_entry.id   AF-A0A9P0A7Z4-F1
#
_cell.length_a   1.000
_cell.length_b   1.000
_cell.length_c   1.000
_cell.angle_alpha   90.00
_cell.angle_beta   90.00
_cell.angle_gamma   90.00
#
_symmetry.space_group_name_H-M   'P 1'
#
loop_
_entity.id
_entity.type
_entity.pdbx_description
1 polymer ?
#
loop_
_entity_poly.entity_id
_entity_poly.type
_entity_poly.pdbx_seq_one_letter_code
_entity_poly.pdbx_strand_id
1 'polypeptide(L)'
;MVEENVYVAVKASLHASETSVFGLDKDELSALSKRFAISPEVINGYSLKSNPISVINSLSELGYKVVCSSGEAEIVWTLRRTFMRPLIDSPTNGATTTSDKGEPTTN
;
A
#
# COMPACT_ATOMS: atom_id res chain seq x y z
N MET A 1 14.60 -3.54 -15.11
CA MET A 1 13.69 -2.84 -14.19
C MET A 1 12.28 -3.22 -14.59
N VAL A 2 11.43 -3.57 -13.64
CA VAL A 2 10.03 -3.90 -13.91
C VAL A 2 9.16 -2.82 -13.29
N GLU A 3 8.15 -2.37 -14.04
CA GLU A 3 7.13 -1.47 -13.53
C GLU A 3 6.14 -2.24 -12.66
N GLU A 4 6.00 -1.83 -11.41
CA GLU A 4 5.00 -2.35 -10.49
C GLU A 4 3.97 -1.25 -10.20
N ASN A 5 2.70 -1.65 -10.17
CA ASN A 5 1.59 -0.73 -9.95
C ASN A 5 0.81 -1.16 -8.71
N VAL A 6 0.62 -0.21 -7.79
CA VAL A 6 -0.23 -0.37 -6.61
C VAL A 6 -1.45 0.54 -6.78
N TYR A 7 -2.60 0.04 -6.35
CA TYR A 7 -3.88 0.72 -6.48
C TYR A 7 -4.53 0.90 -5.13
N VAL A 8 -5.10 2.08 -4.91
CA VAL A 8 -5.93 2.39 -3.76
C VAL A 8 -7.27 2.92 -4.23
N ALA A 9 -8.31 2.69 -3.44
CA ALA A 9 -9.63 3.21 -3.71
C ALA A 9 -10.01 4.20 -2.61
N VAL A 10 -10.52 5.36 -3.00
CA VAL A 10 -11.06 6.40 -2.12
C VAL A 10 -12.55 6.49 -2.38
N LYS A 11 -13.39 6.33 -1.36
CA LYS A 11 -14.85 6.35 -1.45
C LYS A 11 -15.38 7.45 -0.55
N ALA A 12 -16.08 8.42 -1.11
CA ALA A 12 -16.79 9.45 -0.35
C ALA A 12 -17.81 10.20 -1.21
N SER A 13 -18.63 11.04 -0.59
CA SER A 13 -19.35 12.11 -1.28
C SER A 13 -18.51 13.38 -1.32
N LEU A 14 -18.66 14.22 -2.35
CA LEU A 14 -18.01 15.55 -2.41
C LEU A 14 -18.43 16.47 -1.26
N HIS A 15 -19.60 16.24 -0.68
CA HIS A 15 -20.12 16.98 0.47
C HIS A 15 -19.83 16.31 1.81
N ALA A 16 -19.21 15.12 1.81
CA ALA A 16 -18.91 14.40 3.04
C ALA A 16 -17.72 15.02 3.77
N SER A 17 -17.80 15.03 5.10
CA SER A 17 -16.70 15.36 6.02
C SER A 17 -15.83 14.15 6.35
N GLU A 18 -16.21 12.97 5.84
CA GLU A 18 -15.56 11.70 6.09
C GLU A 18 -15.35 10.95 4.77
N THR A 19 -14.19 10.29 4.66
CA THR A 19 -13.74 9.62 3.45
C THR A 19 -13.20 8.25 3.80
N SER A 20 -13.67 7.21 3.12
CA SER A 20 -13.14 5.85 3.29
C SER A 20 -12.04 5.58 2.26
N VAL A 21 -10.95 4.95 2.69
CA VAL A 21 -9.81 4.59 1.83
C VAL A 21 -9.50 3.10 1.99
N PHE A 22 -9.23 2.43 0.87
CA PHE A 22 -8.99 0.99 0.79
C PHE A 22 -7.67 0.72 0.08
N GLY A 23 -6.97 -0.33 0.51
CA GLY A 23 -5.73 -0.80 -0.12
C GLY A 23 -4.45 -0.09 0.31
N LEU A 24 -4.49 0.74 1.36
CA LEU A 24 -3.30 1.38 1.92
C LEU A 24 -2.37 0.35 2.58
N ASP A 25 -1.07 0.52 2.40
CA ASP A 25 -0.07 -0.19 3.19
C ASP A 25 0.13 0.45 4.59
N LYS A 26 0.96 -0.17 5.43
CA LYS A 26 1.21 0.31 6.81
C LYS A 26 1.99 1.62 6.85
N ASP A 27 2.87 1.86 5.89
CA ASP A 27 3.74 3.05 5.85
C ASP A 27 2.95 4.27 5.37
N GLU A 28 2.09 4.07 4.37
CA GLU A 28 1.13 5.04 3.84
C GLU A 28 0.08 5.40 4.89
N LEU A 29 -0.43 4.39 5.61
CA LEU A 29 -1.33 4.62 6.74
C LEU A 29 -0.65 5.45 7.83
N SER A 30 0.59 5.11 8.19
CA SER A 30 1.40 5.87 9.16
C SER A 30 1.60 7.32 8.70
N ALA A 31 1.91 7.55 7.42
CA ALA A 31 2.05 8.89 6.85
C ALA A 31 0.73 9.69 6.91
N LEU A 32 -0.40 9.07 6.55
CA LEU A 32 -1.72 9.72 6.54
C LEU A 32 -2.24 9.98 7.95
N SER A 33 -1.96 9.11 8.93
CA SER A 33 -2.38 9.28 10.32
C SER A 33 -1.80 10.52 10.99
N LYS A 34 -0.70 11.08 10.46
CA LYS A 34 -0.12 12.35 10.92
C LYS A 34 -0.95 13.57 10.48
N ARG A 35 -1.75 13.42 9.42
CA ARG A 35 -2.56 14.50 8.82
C ARG A 35 -4.04 14.37 9.16
N PHE A 36 -4.53 13.15 9.31
CA PHE A 36 -5.94 12.86 9.49
C PHE A 36 -6.18 11.97 10.70
N ALA A 37 -7.30 12.19 11.38
CA ALA A 37 -7.81 11.23 12.34
C ALA A 37 -8.37 10.03 11.56
N ILE A 38 -7.76 8.85 11.77
CA ILE A 38 -8.11 7.61 11.08
C ILE A 38 -8.80 6.65 12.04
N SER A 39 -9.96 6.11 11.65
CA SER A 39 -10.61 4.99 12.33
C SER A 39 -10.61 3.74 11.42
N PRO A 40 -10.39 2.53 11.96
CA PRO A 40 -10.51 1.28 11.20
C PRO A 40 -11.99 0.87 11.00
N GLU A 41 -12.89 1.84 10.86
CA GLU A 41 -14.34 1.67 10.96
C GLU A 41 -14.98 0.97 9.76
N VAL A 42 -14.18 0.55 8.77
CA VAL A 42 -14.64 -0.05 7.52
C VAL A 42 -13.95 -1.40 7.27
N ILE A 43 -14.71 -2.42 6.87
CA ILE A 43 -14.16 -3.73 6.50
C ILE A 43 -13.18 -3.54 5.34
N ASN A 44 -11.93 -3.97 5.51
CA ASN A 44 -10.83 -3.87 4.55
C ASN A 44 -10.43 -2.42 4.16
N GLY A 45 -10.78 -1.43 4.99
CA GLY A 45 -10.45 -0.03 4.74
C GLY A 45 -10.30 0.79 6.01
N TYR A 46 -10.05 2.07 5.81
CA TYR A 46 -9.89 3.06 6.87
C TYR A 46 -10.82 4.23 6.61
N SER A 47 -11.49 4.73 7.64
CA SER A 47 -12.26 5.96 7.57
C SER A 47 -11.41 7.13 8.04
N LEU A 48 -11.33 8.18 7.24
CA LEU A 48 -10.59 9.40 7.50
C LEU A 48 -11.59 10.52 7.74
N LYS A 49 -11.47 11.24 8.86
CA LYS A 49 -12.27 12.43 9.14
C LYS A 49 -11.77 13.65 8.35
N SER A 50 -11.90 13.57 7.03
CA SER A 50 -11.58 14.65 6.10
C SER A 50 -12.42 14.57 4.83
N ASN A 51 -12.50 15.68 4.11
CA ASN A 51 -13.14 15.74 2.80
C ASN A 51 -12.31 14.95 1.75
N PRO A 52 -12.96 14.38 0.71
CA PRO A 52 -12.28 13.52 -0.25
C PRO A 52 -11.14 14.20 -1.00
N ILE A 53 -11.26 15.51 -1.29
CA ILE A 53 -10.24 16.25 -2.03
C ILE A 53 -8.95 16.37 -1.21
N SER A 54 -9.05 16.64 0.09
CA SER A 54 -7.90 16.70 1.01
C SER A 54 -7.15 15.36 1.08
N VAL A 55 -7.91 14.25 1.13
CA VAL A 55 -7.36 12.89 1.12
C VAL A 55 -6.67 12.59 -0.22
N ILE A 56 -7.31 12.89 -1.35
CA ILE A 56 -6.74 12.71 -2.69
C ILE A 56 -5.46 13.54 -2.87
N ASN A 57 -5.43 14.77 -2.38
CA ASN A 57 -4.23 15.61 -2.43
C ASN A 57 -3.09 14.99 -1.63
N SER A 58 -3.38 14.50 -0.42
CA SER A 58 -2.35 13.84 0.41
C SER A 58 -1.85 12.54 -0.21
N LEU A 59 -2.72 11.76 -0.85
CA LEU A 59 -2.31 10.58 -1.62
C LEU A 59 -1.47 10.97 -2.85
N SER A 60 -1.78 12.09 -3.48
CA SER A 60 -1.01 12.61 -4.61
C SER A 60 0.42 12.98 -4.22
N GLU A 61 0.62 13.53 -3.02
CA GLU A 61 1.96 13.76 -2.45
C GLU A 61 2.74 12.48 -2.19
N LEU A 62 2.05 11.36 -1.92
CA LEU A 62 2.66 10.03 -1.81
C LEU A 62 2.97 9.41 -3.19
N GLY A 63 2.61 10.08 -4.29
CA GLY A 63 2.87 9.64 -5.66
C GLY A 63 1.72 8.89 -6.33
N TYR A 64 0.54 8.87 -5.71
CA TYR A 64 -0.67 8.33 -6.32
C TYR A 64 -1.24 9.30 -7.37
N LYS A 65 -1.87 8.76 -8.41
CA LYS A 65 -2.59 9.53 -9.43
C LYS A 65 -3.97 8.96 -9.65
N VAL A 66 -4.99 9.81 -9.73
CA VAL A 66 -6.35 9.37 -10.07
C VAL A 66 -6.35 8.82 -11.50
N VAL A 67 -6.83 7.59 -11.66
CA VAL A 67 -6.94 6.90 -12.96
C VAL A 67 -8.38 6.65 -13.38
N CYS A 68 -9.31 6.62 -12.43
CA CYS A 68 -10.73 6.37 -12.67
C CYS A 68 -11.57 6.98 -11.55
N SER A 69 -12.80 7.37 -11.87
CA SER A 69 -13.83 7.74 -10.91
C SER A 69 -15.16 7.12 -11.33
N SER A 70 -15.94 6.63 -10.37
CA SER A 70 -17.27 6.05 -10.62
C SER A 70 -18.22 6.36 -9.47
N GLY A 71 -19.47 6.69 -9.79
CA GLY A 71 -20.54 6.99 -8.83
C GLY A 71 -21.14 8.39 -9.01
N GLU A 72 -22.33 8.60 -8.43
CA GLU A 72 -23.05 9.88 -8.48
C GLU A 72 -23.04 10.58 -7.11
N ALA A 73 -23.83 10.08 -6.15
CA ALA A 73 -23.91 10.68 -4.81
C ALA A 73 -22.69 10.30 -3.93
N GLU A 74 -22.24 9.06 -4.07
CA GLU A 74 -21.03 8.53 -3.47
C GLU A 74 -20.09 8.10 -4.60
N ILE A 75 -18.90 8.69 -4.62
CA ILE A 75 -17.94 8.54 -5.70
C ILE A 75 -16.78 7.70 -5.17
N VAL A 76 -16.38 6.73 -5.99
CA VAL A 76 -15.15 5.96 -5.81
C VAL A 76 -14.12 6.48 -6.78
N TRP A 77 -13.00 7.00 -6.27
CA TRP A 77 -11.81 7.33 -7.04
C TRP A 77 -10.80 6.19 -6.91
N THR A 78 -10.39 5.64 -8.04
CA THR A 78 -9.25 4.71 -8.09
C THR A 78 -7.99 5.50 -8.35
N LEU A 79 -7.00 5.36 -7.48
CA LEU A 79 -5.70 5.96 -7.65
C LEU A 79 -4.64 4.88 -7.87
N ARG A 80 -3.65 5.18 -8.70
CA ARG A 80 -2.52 4.30 -9.03
C ARG A 80 -1.21 4.97 -8.66
N ARG A 81 -0.31 4.21 -8.04
CA ARG A 81 1.09 4.56 -7.83
C ARG A 81 1.96 3.57 -8.59
N THR A 82 2.93 4.09 -9.35
CA THR A 82 3.85 3.28 -10.15
C THR A 82 5.26 3.44 -9.58
N PHE A 83 5.98 2.33 -9.40
CA PHE A 83 7.37 2.34 -8.98
C PHE A 83 8.20 1.34 -9.79
N MET A 84 9.49 1.66 -9.94
CA MET A 84 10.46 0.84 -10.66
C MET A 84 11.14 -0.10 -9.67
N ARG A 85 10.91 -1.41 -9.81
CA ARG A 85 11.64 -2.42 -9.04
C ARG A 85 12.86 -2.91 -9.83
N PRO A 86 14.04 -3.05 -9.21
CA PRO A 86 15.17 -3.74 -9.82
C PRO A 86 14.82 -5.20 -10.13
N LEU A 87 15.36 -5.73 -11.23
CA LEU A 87 15.30 -7.17 -11.50
C LEU A 87 16.26 -7.84 -10.51
N ILE A 88 15.73 -8.58 -9.55
CA ILE A 88 16.52 -9.43 -8.67
C ILE A 88 16.67 -10.75 -9.43
N ASP A 89 17.85 -11.03 -9.98
CA ASP A 89 18.16 -12.39 -10.44
C ASP A 89 18.15 -13.27 -9.19
N SER A 90 17.24 -14.25 -9.16
CA SER A 90 17.18 -15.25 -8.10
C SER A 90 18.56 -15.89 -7.91
N PRO A 91 19.06 -16.09 -6.67
CA PRO A 91 20.24 -16.91 -6.48
C PRO A 91 19.90 -18.35 -6.92
N THR A 92 20.62 -18.83 -7.93
CA THR A 92 20.62 -20.23 -8.37
C THR A 92 21.04 -21.11 -7.20
N ASN A 93 20.07 -21.62 -6.44
CA ASN A 93 20.33 -22.69 -5.48
C ASN A 93 20.62 -23.97 -6.27
N GLY A 94 21.88 -24.40 -6.25
CA GLY A 94 22.27 -25.68 -6.83
C GLY A 94 23.76 -26.02 -6.68
N ALA A 95 24.17 -26.51 -5.51
CA ALA A 95 25.22 -27.53 -5.37
C ALA A 95 25.21 -28.14 -3.96
N THR A 96 24.66 -29.35 -3.86
CA THR A 96 24.82 -30.32 -2.77
C THR A 96 26.24 -30.90 -2.80
N THR A 97 26.92 -31.01 -1.65
CA THR A 97 27.84 -32.15 -1.42
C THR A 97 28.06 -32.43 0.07
N THR A 98 27.59 -33.61 0.47
CA THR A 98 27.96 -34.39 1.66
C THR A 98 29.43 -34.82 1.61
N SER A 99 30.18 -34.69 2.73
CA SER A 99 31.29 -35.59 3.18
C SER A 99 31.89 -34.99 4.48
N ASP A 100 31.55 -35.48 5.68
CA ASP A 100 32.25 -36.52 6.47
C ASP A 100 33.65 -36.13 7.03
N LYS A 101 33.78 -36.06 8.37
CA LYS A 101 34.90 -36.60 9.19
C LYS A 101 34.82 -36.23 10.71
N GLY A 102 34.61 -37.26 11.55
CA GLY A 102 35.41 -37.62 12.75
C GLY A 102 35.46 -36.73 14.03
N GLU A 103 34.88 -37.25 15.13
CA GLU A 103 35.28 -37.36 16.58
C GLU A 103 36.42 -36.50 17.22
N PRO A 104 36.63 -36.47 18.56
CA PRO A 104 35.91 -37.10 19.68
C PRO A 104 35.66 -36.22 20.94
N THR A 105 34.91 -36.81 21.89
CA THR A 105 34.77 -36.40 23.30
C THR A 105 36.02 -36.71 24.13
N THR A 106 36.49 -35.78 24.96
CA THR A 106 36.98 -35.98 26.36
C THR A 106 37.54 -34.67 26.92
N ASN A 107 36.93 -34.14 27.99
CA ASN A 107 37.49 -34.10 29.36
C ASN A 107 36.48 -33.47 30.32
#